data_AF-A0AAJ2YEX7-F1
#
_entry.id   AF-A0AAJ2YEX7-F1
#
_cell.length_a   1.000
_cell.length_b   1.000
_cell.length_c   1.000
_cell.angle_alpha   90.00
_cell.angle_beta   90.00
_cell.angle_gamma   90.00
#
_symmetry.space_group_name_H-M   'P 1'
#
loop_
_entity.id
_entity.type
_entity.pdbx_description
1 polymer ?
#
loop_
_entity_poly.entity_id
_entity_poly.type
_entity_poly.pdbx_seq_one_letter_code
_entity_poly.pdbx_strand_id
1 'polypeptide(L)'
;MNGGRRSRASGPYRDRGQVTVEFLGMTPTILVTLVVLWQLVLVGYTFTLAGNAADEAARAGTAASPGARQGACQAAGTDKLSGAWAGGATVTCATGGGMVTADVTVRVPILFPGTLSFPFDVTGHAGAVEEETD
;
A
#
# COMPACT_ATOMS: atom_id res chain seq x y z
N MET A 1 53.09 -37.23 51.68
CA MET A 1 51.63 -37.26 51.43
C MET A 1 51.29 -36.15 50.46
N ASN A 2 50.81 -36.48 49.26
CA ASN A 2 50.53 -35.50 48.19
C ASN A 2 49.00 -35.44 47.98
N GLY A 3 48.36 -34.40 48.51
CA GLY A 3 46.91 -34.22 48.49
C GLY A 3 46.49 -33.27 47.38
N GLY A 4 46.22 -33.81 46.20
CA GLY A 4 45.71 -33.04 45.06
C GLY A 4 44.29 -32.53 45.31
N ARG A 5 44.10 -31.21 45.29
CA ARG A 5 42.79 -30.60 45.11
C ARG A 5 42.65 -30.18 43.65
N ARG A 6 41.88 -30.96 42.90
CA ARG A 6 41.46 -30.63 41.53
C ARG A 6 40.51 -29.45 41.61
N SER A 7 40.96 -28.28 41.19
CA SER A 7 40.09 -27.15 40.91
C SER A 7 39.13 -27.55 39.79
N ARG A 8 37.86 -27.81 40.13
CA ARG A 8 36.80 -27.89 39.12
C ARG A 8 36.60 -26.48 38.57
N ALA A 9 37.17 -26.21 37.40
CA ALA A 9 36.81 -25.04 36.62
C ALA A 9 35.40 -25.26 36.08
N SER A 10 34.39 -24.80 36.82
CA SER A 10 33.05 -24.58 36.27
C SER A 10 33.14 -23.40 35.29
N GLY A 11 33.21 -23.72 33.99
CA GLY A 11 33.40 -22.74 32.93
C GLY A 11 32.28 -21.69 32.88
N PRO A 12 32.61 -20.39 32.69
CA PRO A 12 31.63 -19.32 32.54
C PRO A 12 31.13 -19.28 31.09
N TYR A 13 30.26 -20.23 30.71
CA TYR A 13 29.69 -20.29 29.37
C TYR A 13 28.15 -20.25 29.34
N ARG A 14 27.48 -20.04 30.47
CA ARG A 14 26.00 -20.02 30.53
C ARG A 14 25.37 -18.63 30.45
N ASP A 15 26.07 -17.57 30.85
CA ASP A 15 25.45 -16.23 30.93
C ASP A 15 25.38 -15.45 29.60
N ARG A 16 26.20 -15.81 28.60
CA ARG A 16 26.20 -15.09 27.30
C ARG A 16 25.17 -15.63 26.30
N GLY A 17 24.65 -16.84 26.52
CA GLY A 17 23.68 -17.47 25.63
C GLY A 17 22.24 -17.13 25.97
N GLN A 18 21.92 -16.90 27.24
CA GLN A 18 20.55 -16.67 27.73
C GLN A 18 19.94 -15.38 27.13
N VAL A 19 20.75 -14.33 27.01
CA VAL A 19 20.30 -13.06 26.43
C VAL A 19 19.97 -13.22 24.94
N THR A 20 20.77 -14.00 24.19
CA THR A 20 20.56 -14.19 22.74
C THR A 20 19.33 -15.04 22.43
N VAL A 21 19.00 -16.05 23.24
CA VAL A 21 17.76 -16.83 23.04
C VAL A 21 16.49 -16.03 23.39
N GLU A 22 16.53 -15.15 24.39
CA GLU A 22 15.42 -14.25 24.70
C GLU A 22 15.16 -13.26 23.55
N PHE A 23 16.22 -12.67 22.97
CA PHE A 23 16.10 -11.79 21.81
C PHE A 23 15.60 -12.50 20.56
N LEU A 24 15.97 -13.77 20.35
CA LEU A 24 15.49 -14.56 19.21
C LEU A 24 13.99 -14.87 19.30
N GLY A 25 13.42 -14.92 20.52
CA GLY A 25 11.98 -15.06 20.72
C GLY A 25 11.17 -13.82 20.33
N MET A 26 11.69 -12.61 20.59
CA MET A 26 11.00 -11.36 20.24
C MET A 26 11.21 -10.92 18.79
N THR A 27 12.33 -11.31 18.18
CA THR A 27 12.69 -10.89 16.81
C THR A 27 11.60 -11.21 15.77
N PRO A 28 11.03 -12.43 15.70
CA PRO A 28 9.95 -12.73 14.77
C PRO A 28 8.71 -11.84 14.97
N THR A 29 8.33 -11.58 16.22
CA THR A 29 7.19 -10.72 16.56
C THR A 29 7.42 -9.28 16.10
N ILE A 30 8.64 -8.75 16.31
CA ILE A 30 9.03 -7.42 15.84
C ILE A 30 8.97 -7.36 14.31
N LEU A 31 9.53 -8.36 13.62
CA LEU A 31 9.51 -8.42 12.16
C LEU A 31 8.08 -8.46 11.61
N VAL A 32 7.20 -9.30 12.16
CA VAL A 32 5.79 -9.35 11.75
C VAL A 32 5.11 -7.99 11.98
N THR A 33 5.35 -7.36 13.13
CA THR A 33 4.80 -6.04 13.44
C THR A 33 5.27 -4.99 12.44
N LEU A 34 6.57 -4.97 12.11
CA LEU A 34 7.13 -4.06 11.11
C LEU A 34 6.52 -4.28 9.72
N VAL A 35 6.29 -5.55 9.33
CA VAL A 35 5.61 -5.87 8.07
C VAL A 35 4.17 -5.35 8.08
N VAL A 36 3.41 -5.52 9.18
CA VAL A 36 2.04 -4.99 9.30
C VAL A 36 2.03 -3.47 9.21
N LEU A 37 2.89 -2.79 9.98
CA LEU A 37 3.00 -1.32 9.93
C LEU A 37 3.36 -0.84 8.53
N TRP A 38 4.26 -1.54 7.85
CA TRP A 38 4.60 -1.24 6.47
C TRP A 38 3.40 -1.43 5.53
N GLN A 39 2.63 -2.52 5.67
CA GLN A 39 1.44 -2.73 4.87
C GLN A 39 0.41 -1.62 5.09
N LEU A 40 0.22 -1.13 6.31
CA LEU A 40 -0.65 0.01 6.60
C LEU A 40 -0.19 1.29 5.88
N VAL A 41 1.12 1.53 5.82
CA VAL A 41 1.70 2.64 5.05
C VAL A 41 1.38 2.52 3.56
N LEU A 42 1.52 1.32 2.97
CA LEU A 42 1.19 1.09 1.56
C LEU A 42 -0.31 1.30 1.26
N VAL A 43 -1.18 0.85 2.15
CA VAL A 43 -2.64 1.07 2.02
C VAL A 43 -2.94 2.57 2.06
N GLY A 44 -2.42 3.29 3.06
CA GLY A 44 -2.61 4.73 3.18
C GLY A 44 -2.08 5.50 1.95
N TYR A 45 -0.90 5.13 1.46
CA TYR A 45 -0.34 5.70 0.24
C TYR A 45 -1.24 5.46 -0.98
N THR A 46 -1.83 4.26 -1.10
CA THR A 46 -2.73 3.92 -2.20
C THR A 46 -4.03 4.71 -2.15
N PHE A 47 -4.57 5.01 -0.96
CA PHE A 47 -5.72 5.93 -0.82
C PHE A 47 -5.41 7.33 -1.36
N THR A 48 -4.25 7.89 -1.00
CA THR A 48 -3.82 9.18 -1.53
C THR A 48 -3.65 9.14 -3.05
N LEU A 49 -3.08 8.06 -3.57
CA LEU A 49 -2.88 7.89 -5.01
C LEU A 49 -4.21 7.79 -5.77
N ALA A 50 -5.15 6.97 -5.28
CA ALA A 50 -6.46 6.79 -5.90
C ALA A 50 -7.29 8.09 -5.87
N GLY A 51 -7.22 8.86 -4.79
CA GLY A 51 -7.89 10.17 -4.70
C GLY A 51 -7.35 11.17 -5.72
N ASN A 52 -6.01 11.33 -5.80
CA ASN A 52 -5.40 12.22 -6.78
C ASN A 52 -5.72 11.81 -8.23
N ALA A 53 -5.76 10.50 -8.50
CA ALA A 53 -6.13 9.98 -9.80
C ALA A 53 -7.60 10.26 -10.13
N ALA A 54 -8.51 10.13 -9.16
CA ALA A 54 -9.93 10.44 -9.34
C ALA A 54 -10.14 11.94 -9.63
N ASP A 55 -9.46 12.83 -8.90
CA ASP A 55 -9.55 14.27 -9.12
C ASP A 55 -9.08 14.67 -10.53
N GLU A 56 -7.96 14.11 -10.98
CA GLU A 56 -7.43 14.35 -12.32
C GLU A 56 -8.37 13.80 -13.40
N ALA A 57 -8.92 12.59 -13.19
CA ALA A 57 -9.88 11.98 -14.09
C ALA A 57 -11.17 12.81 -14.20
N ALA A 58 -11.71 13.30 -13.08
CA ALA A 58 -12.91 14.14 -13.08
C ALA A 58 -12.69 15.44 -13.85
N ARG A 59 -11.55 16.11 -13.66
CA ARG A 59 -11.18 17.33 -14.39
C ARG A 59 -11.00 17.10 -15.88
N ALA A 60 -10.35 16.01 -16.28
CA ALA A 60 -10.21 15.67 -17.69
C ALA A 60 -11.57 15.32 -18.32
N GLY A 61 -12.45 14.66 -17.55
CA GLY A 61 -13.80 14.32 -17.96
C GLY A 61 -14.69 15.55 -18.18
N THR A 62 -14.61 16.59 -17.35
CA THR A 62 -15.38 17.84 -17.55
C THR A 62 -14.89 18.62 -18.78
N ALA A 63 -13.58 18.64 -19.04
CA ALA A 63 -13.02 19.31 -20.22
C ALA A 63 -13.30 18.58 -21.55
N ALA A 64 -13.70 17.31 -21.49
CA ALA A 64 -13.96 16.49 -22.67
C ALA A 64 -15.43 16.56 -23.13
N SER A 65 -15.63 16.43 -24.44
CA SER A 65 -16.97 16.30 -25.02
C SER A 65 -17.67 15.03 -24.49
N PRO A 66 -19.02 15.02 -24.38
CA PRO A 66 -19.77 13.92 -23.75
C PRO A 66 -19.40 12.52 -24.27
N GLY A 67 -19.16 12.39 -25.57
CA GLY A 67 -18.78 11.11 -26.19
C GLY A 67 -17.34 10.65 -25.94
N ALA A 68 -16.46 11.53 -25.46
CA ALA A 68 -15.04 11.25 -25.23
C ALA A 68 -14.63 11.18 -23.75
N ARG A 69 -15.54 11.49 -22.81
CA ARG A 69 -15.23 11.64 -21.38
C ARG A 69 -14.58 10.42 -20.76
N GLN A 70 -15.12 9.24 -21.00
CA GLN A 70 -14.58 8.01 -20.43
C GLN A 70 -13.11 7.80 -20.87
N GLY A 71 -12.78 8.10 -22.13
CA GLY A 71 -11.41 8.01 -22.63
C GLY A 71 -10.49 9.05 -21.99
N ALA A 72 -10.96 10.29 -21.85
CA ALA A 72 -10.20 11.37 -21.19
C ALA A 72 -9.95 11.06 -19.71
N CYS A 73 -10.96 10.60 -18.98
CA CYS A 73 -10.85 10.15 -17.60
C CYS A 73 -9.85 9.01 -17.44
N GLN A 74 -9.95 7.98 -18.29
CA GLN A 74 -9.07 6.82 -18.21
C GLN A 74 -7.62 7.20 -18.49
N ALA A 75 -7.37 8.03 -19.50
CA ALA A 75 -6.02 8.53 -19.78
C ALA A 75 -5.47 9.32 -18.59
N ALA A 76 -6.20 10.33 -18.10
CA ALA A 76 -5.74 11.21 -17.04
C ALA A 76 -5.60 10.49 -15.67
N GLY A 77 -6.55 9.63 -15.33
CA GLY A 77 -6.54 8.87 -14.07
C GLY A 77 -5.45 7.79 -14.02
N THR A 78 -4.93 7.33 -15.16
CA THR A 78 -3.85 6.33 -15.20
C THR A 78 -2.48 6.92 -15.52
N ASP A 79 -2.40 8.15 -16.05
CA ASP A 79 -1.15 8.80 -16.47
C ASP A 79 -0.07 8.84 -15.37
N LYS A 80 -0.49 9.12 -14.12
CA LYS A 80 0.41 9.23 -12.97
C LYS A 80 0.56 7.92 -12.18
N LEU A 81 -0.14 6.85 -12.56
CA LEU A 81 -0.01 5.54 -11.93
C LEU A 81 1.17 4.81 -12.57
N SER A 82 2.26 4.62 -11.81
CA SER A 82 3.45 3.92 -12.30
C SER A 82 3.55 2.50 -11.71
N GLY A 83 4.19 1.60 -12.47
CA GLY A 83 4.68 0.31 -12.00
C GLY A 83 3.63 -0.56 -11.30
N ALA A 84 3.80 -0.74 -10.00
CA ALA A 84 3.05 -1.71 -9.20
C ALA A 84 1.54 -1.38 -9.01
N TRP A 85 1.14 -0.13 -9.25
CA TRP A 85 -0.26 0.31 -9.12
C TRP A 85 -0.99 0.39 -10.48
N ALA A 86 -0.25 0.51 -11.59
CA ALA A 86 -0.84 0.68 -12.92
C ALA A 86 -1.55 -0.58 -13.44
N GLY A 87 -0.95 -1.76 -13.21
CA GLY A 87 -1.42 -3.03 -13.77
C GLY A 87 -2.78 -3.53 -13.22
N GLY A 88 -3.33 -2.88 -12.19
CA GLY A 88 -4.61 -3.25 -11.58
C GLY A 88 -5.55 -2.06 -11.40
N ALA A 89 -5.27 -0.91 -12.02
CA ALA A 89 -6.10 0.27 -11.87
C ALA A 89 -7.27 0.28 -12.86
N THR A 90 -8.47 0.60 -12.38
CA THR A 90 -9.67 0.78 -13.21
C THR A 90 -10.25 2.15 -12.98
N VAL A 91 -10.58 2.86 -14.07
CA VAL A 91 -11.16 4.20 -14.03
C VAL A 91 -12.53 4.17 -14.69
N THR A 92 -13.55 4.67 -14.00
CA THR A 92 -14.91 4.81 -14.53
C THR A 92 -15.40 6.22 -14.30
N CYS A 93 -15.90 6.86 -15.35
CA CYS A 93 -16.52 8.18 -15.28
C CYS A 93 -18.01 8.10 -15.57
N ALA A 94 -18.78 8.82 -14.77
CA ALA A 94 -20.21 9.00 -14.98
C ALA A 94 -20.51 10.49 -15.15
N THR A 95 -21.63 10.78 -15.81
CA THR A 95 -22.15 12.14 -15.91
C THR A 95 -23.59 12.12 -15.43
N GLY A 96 -23.95 13.05 -14.55
CA GLY A 96 -25.31 13.20 -14.07
C GLY A 96 -25.48 14.47 -13.24
N GLY A 97 -26.65 15.10 -13.36
CA GLY A 97 -27.01 16.27 -12.54
C GLY A 97 -26.09 17.49 -12.73
N GLY A 98 -25.55 17.71 -13.94
CA GLY A 98 -24.62 18.81 -14.22
C GLY A 98 -23.22 18.60 -13.66
N MET A 99 -22.84 17.35 -13.37
CA MET A 99 -21.53 16.99 -12.84
C MET A 99 -20.94 15.79 -13.58
N VAL A 100 -19.62 15.78 -13.72
CA VAL A 100 -18.83 14.60 -14.10
C VAL A 100 -18.19 14.03 -12.83
N THR A 101 -18.45 12.76 -12.56
CA THR A 101 -17.83 12.02 -11.46
C THR A 101 -16.84 11.00 -11.99
N ALA A 102 -15.78 10.75 -11.24
CA ALA A 102 -14.76 9.77 -11.54
C ALA A 102 -14.51 8.85 -10.33
N ASP A 103 -14.58 7.56 -10.58
CA ASP A 103 -14.19 6.48 -9.70
C ASP A 103 -12.87 5.89 -10.20
N VAL A 104 -11.86 5.83 -9.32
CA VAL A 104 -10.59 5.18 -9.61
C VAL A 104 -10.31 4.12 -8.57
N THR A 105 -10.36 2.86 -8.97
CA THR A 105 -9.95 1.73 -8.13
C THR A 105 -8.50 1.38 -8.42
N VAL A 106 -7.70 1.26 -7.37
CA VAL A 106 -6.28 0.90 -7.44
C VAL A 106 -6.00 -0.26 -6.49
N ARG A 107 -5.23 -1.23 -6.96
CA ARG A 107 -4.81 -2.38 -6.14
C ARG A 107 -3.58 -2.04 -5.31
N VAL A 108 -3.63 -2.35 -4.01
CA VAL A 108 -2.49 -2.17 -3.11
C VAL A 108 -1.43 -3.26 -3.39
N PRO A 109 -0.17 -2.91 -3.67
CA PRO A 109 0.87 -3.91 -3.90
C PRO A 109 1.29 -4.58 -2.59
N ILE A 110 1.54 -5.90 -2.65
CA ILE A 110 1.92 -6.73 -1.50
C ILE A 110 3.44 -6.86 -1.44
N LEU A 111 4.04 -6.75 -0.24
CA LEU A 111 5.49 -6.87 -0.04
C LEU A 111 6.03 -8.28 -0.32
N PHE A 112 5.27 -9.32 0.03
CA PHE A 112 5.68 -10.72 -0.07
C PHE A 112 4.68 -11.50 -0.93
N PRO A 113 4.80 -11.42 -2.27
CA PRO A 113 3.94 -12.20 -3.16
C PRO A 113 4.24 -13.70 -2.97
N GLY A 114 3.35 -14.42 -2.27
CA GLY A 114 3.42 -15.88 -2.11
C GLY A 114 3.16 -16.44 -0.71
N THR A 115 3.20 -15.64 0.36
CA THR A 115 2.92 -16.11 1.74
C THR A 115 1.54 -15.71 2.26
N LEU A 116 1.02 -14.55 1.84
CA LEU A 116 -0.30 -14.04 2.18
C LEU A 116 -0.89 -13.31 0.96
N SER A 117 -1.97 -13.83 0.38
CA SER A 117 -2.66 -13.20 -0.75
C SER A 117 -3.95 -12.53 -0.26
N PHE A 118 -3.85 -11.25 0.11
CA PHE A 118 -5.02 -10.42 0.36
C PHE A 118 -5.05 -9.27 -0.66
N PRO A 119 -5.82 -9.38 -1.74
CA PRO A 119 -6.01 -8.27 -2.66
C PRO A 119 -6.92 -7.24 -1.99
N PHE A 120 -6.32 -6.18 -1.45
CA PHE A 120 -7.05 -5.00 -1.01
C PHE A 120 -7.17 -4.04 -2.19
N ASP A 121 -8.40 -3.77 -2.60
CA ASP A 121 -8.71 -2.75 -3.59
C ASP A 121 -9.11 -1.47 -2.86
N VAL A 122 -8.56 -0.34 -3.31
CA VAL A 122 -8.83 0.99 -2.76
C VAL A 122 -9.46 1.84 -3.85
N THR A 123 -10.60 2.45 -3.55
CA THR A 123 -11.33 3.31 -4.50
C THR A 123 -11.25 4.76 -4.07
N GLY A 124 -10.78 5.62 -4.97
CA GLY A 124 -10.90 7.08 -4.88
C GLY A 124 -12.10 7.57 -5.69
N HIS A 125 -12.79 8.59 -5.19
CA HIS A 125 -13.99 9.14 -5.80
C HIS A 125 -13.86 10.67 -5.85
N ALA A 126 -14.16 11.26 -7.01
CA ALA A 126 -14.12 12.70 -7.22
C ALA A 126 -15.25 13.15 -8.15
N GLY A 127 -15.64 14.42 -8.04
CA GLY A 127 -16.66 15.02 -8.90
C GLY A 127 -16.35 16.47 -9.22
N ALA A 128 -16.64 16.89 -10.43
CA ALA A 128 -16.49 18.26 -10.90
C ALA A 128 -17.74 18.70 -11.67
N VAL A 129 -18.15 19.95 -11.46
CA VAL A 129 -19.33 20.54 -12.11
C VAL A 129 -19.04 20.77 -13.60
N GLU A 130 -20.02 20.49 -14.44
CA GLU A 130 -19.99 20.88 -15.85
C GLU A 130 -20.19 22.39 -15.94
N GLU A 131 -19.17 23.12 -16.38
CA GLU A 131 -19.35 24.52 -16.74
C GLU A 131 -20.19 24.58 -18.02
N GLU A 132 -21.39 25.15 -17.91
CA GLU A 132 -22.30 25.38 -19.03
C GLU A 132 -21.61 26.36 -19.98
N THR A 133 -21.23 25.87 -21.16
CA THR A 133 -20.64 26.72 -22.21
C THR A 133 -21.80 27.43 -22.90
N ASP A 134 -22.15 28.62 -22.40
CA ASP A 134 -23.04 29.59 -23.06
C ASP A 134 -22.48 30.04 -24.43
#